data_AF-A0A7W9JL75-F1
#
_entry.id   AF-A0A7W9JL75-F1
#
_cell.length_a   1.000
_cell.length_b   1.000
_cell.length_c   1.000
_cell.angle_alpha   90.00
_cell.angle_beta   90.00
_cell.angle_gamma   90.00
#
_symmetry.space_group_name_H-M   'P 1'
#
loop_
_entity.id
_entity.type
_entity.pdbx_description
1 polymer ?
#
loop_
_entity_poly.entity_id
_entity_poly.type
_entity_poly.pdbx_seq_one_letter_code
_entity_poly.pdbx_strand_id
1 'polypeptide(L)'
;MEQQFGLARQILVTGLVPIIEPEVDIRSPRKAEVEDQLKAAILAQLDKLGDDQSVILKVTLPERADFYREFVDHPRVIRVLALSGGYTRAQATTLLARNHGVIASFSRALTEGLSTAQSPAQFNAVLDEAINAIATASRT
;
A
#
# COMPACT_ATOMS: atom_id res chain seq x y z
N MET A 1 -0.08 0.15 -16.79
CA MET A 1 0.37 -1.06 -16.07
C MET A 1 1.46 -1.85 -16.77
N GLU A 2 1.54 -1.85 -18.11
CA GLU A 2 2.56 -2.61 -18.84
C GLU A 2 3.99 -2.30 -18.41
N GLN A 3 4.34 -1.03 -18.22
CA GLN A 3 5.66 -0.62 -17.74
C GLN A 3 6.00 -1.22 -16.37
N GLN A 4 5.11 -1.06 -15.39
CA GLN A 4 5.30 -1.55 -14.01
C GLN A 4 5.54 -3.07 -13.98
N PHE A 5 4.70 -3.84 -14.69
CA PHE A 5 4.87 -5.29 -14.77
C PHE A 5 6.03 -5.73 -15.68
N GLY A 6 6.40 -4.91 -16.66
CA GLY A 6 7.61 -5.11 -17.47
C GLY A 6 8.87 -5.07 -16.62
N LEU A 7 8.98 -4.06 -15.74
CA LEU A 7 10.06 -3.95 -14.77
C LEU A 7 9.99 -5.06 -13.71
N ALA A 8 8.79 -5.36 -13.20
CA ALA A 8 8.60 -6.44 -12.25
C ALA A 8 9.11 -7.79 -12.78
N ARG A 9 8.85 -8.11 -14.06
CA ARG A 9 9.36 -9.34 -14.70
C ARG A 9 10.88 -9.38 -14.76
N GLN A 10 11.54 -8.26 -15.02
CA GLN A 10 13.02 -8.19 -14.99
C GLN A 10 13.56 -8.49 -13.58
N ILE A 11 12.89 -7.97 -12.54
CA ILE A 11 13.25 -8.21 -11.14
C ILE A 11 12.99 -9.68 -10.75
N LEU A 12 11.88 -10.26 -11.17
CA LEU A 12 11.54 -11.65 -10.89
C LEU A 12 12.60 -12.64 -11.41
N VAL A 13 13.19 -12.35 -12.57
CA VAL A 13 14.26 -13.20 -13.17
C VAL A 13 15.52 -13.25 -12.28
N THR A 14 15.74 -12.27 -11.40
CA THR A 14 16.88 -12.28 -10.46
C THR A 14 16.59 -13.01 -9.14
N GLY A 15 15.38 -13.54 -8.97
CA GLY A 15 14.94 -14.19 -7.73
C GLY A 15 14.47 -13.23 -6.63
N LEU A 16 14.29 -11.94 -6.96
CA LEU A 16 13.74 -10.93 -6.05
C LEU A 16 12.23 -10.78 -6.22
N VAL A 17 11.55 -10.35 -5.15
CA VAL A 17 10.11 -10.06 -5.16
C VAL A 17 9.89 -8.55 -5.35
N PRO A 18 9.34 -8.09 -6.49
CA PRO A 18 9.11 -6.68 -6.73
C PRO A 18 7.89 -6.15 -5.97
N ILE A 19 8.00 -4.90 -5.50
CA ILE A 19 6.84 -4.10 -5.08
C ILE A 19 6.40 -3.24 -6.26
N ILE A 20 5.17 -3.40 -6.71
CA ILE A 20 4.56 -2.60 -7.78
C ILE A 20 3.72 -1.50 -7.13
N GLU A 21 4.08 -0.23 -7.36
CA GLU A 21 3.47 0.94 -6.71
C GLU A 21 2.80 1.89 -7.71
N PRO A 22 1.60 1.56 -8.23
CA PRO A 22 0.82 2.47 -9.06
C PRO A 22 -0.05 3.37 -8.17
N GLU A 23 0.52 4.49 -7.73
CA GLU A 23 -0.19 5.49 -6.93
C GLU A 23 -1.28 6.23 -7.73
N VAL A 24 -2.49 6.29 -7.15
CA VAL A 24 -3.56 7.20 -7.58
C VAL A 24 -3.56 8.41 -6.66
N ASP A 25 -3.54 9.61 -7.23
CA ASP A 25 -3.59 10.86 -6.46
C ASP A 25 -4.89 10.95 -5.64
N ILE A 26 -4.76 11.13 -4.32
CA ILE A 26 -5.87 11.25 -3.37
C ILE A 26 -6.77 12.47 -3.64
N ARG A 27 -6.30 13.45 -4.43
CA ARG A 27 -7.05 14.66 -4.80
C ARG A 27 -7.72 14.56 -6.17
N SER A 28 -7.54 13.45 -6.88
CA SER A 28 -8.14 13.27 -8.19
C SER A 28 -9.67 13.34 -8.09
N PRO A 29 -10.35 14.21 -8.87
CA PRO A 29 -11.81 14.27 -8.89
C PRO A 29 -12.44 13.01 -9.50
N ARG A 30 -11.63 12.15 -10.11
CA ARG A 30 -12.05 10.88 -10.73
C ARG A 30 -11.37 9.67 -10.07
N LYS A 31 -10.99 9.81 -8.79
CA LYS A 31 -10.23 8.77 -8.07
C LYS A 31 -10.87 7.39 -8.16
N ALA A 32 -12.16 7.26 -7.86
CA ALA A 32 -12.88 5.98 -7.95
C ALA A 32 -12.84 5.35 -9.37
N GLU A 33 -13.04 6.17 -10.43
CA GLU A 33 -12.99 5.69 -11.81
C GLU A 33 -11.58 5.23 -12.20
N VAL A 34 -10.54 5.95 -11.75
CA VAL A 34 -9.14 5.57 -11.95
C VAL A 34 -8.81 4.29 -11.17
N GLU A 35 -9.34 4.12 -9.96
CA GLU A 35 -9.18 2.90 -9.16
C GLU A 35 -9.81 1.68 -9.86
N ASP A 36 -10.98 1.82 -10.47
CA ASP A 36 -11.63 0.76 -11.28
C ASP A 36 -10.74 0.36 -12.47
N GLN A 37 -10.26 1.33 -13.24
CA GLN A 37 -9.37 1.07 -14.38
C GLN A 37 -8.05 0.44 -13.94
N LEU A 38 -7.47 0.95 -12.86
CA LEU A 38 -6.22 0.44 -12.29
C LEU A 38 -6.39 -1.00 -11.82
N LYS A 39 -7.49 -1.29 -11.10
CA LYS A 39 -7.77 -2.63 -10.59
C LYS A 39 -7.85 -3.65 -11.72
N ALA A 40 -8.66 -3.36 -12.74
CA ALA A 40 -8.80 -4.22 -13.91
C ALA A 40 -7.46 -4.43 -14.63
N ALA A 41 -6.66 -3.36 -14.79
CA ALA A 41 -5.37 -3.43 -15.45
C ALA A 41 -4.31 -4.22 -14.65
N ILE A 42 -4.37 -4.21 -13.32
CA ILE A 42 -3.51 -5.04 -12.46
C ILE A 42 -3.91 -6.51 -12.56
N LEU A 43 -5.20 -6.85 -12.42
CA LEU A 43 -5.68 -8.24 -12.53
C LEU A 43 -5.22 -8.88 -13.85
N ALA A 44 -5.45 -8.19 -14.96
CA ALA A 44 -5.04 -8.65 -16.29
C ALA A 44 -3.51 -8.84 -16.45
N GLN A 45 -2.68 -8.22 -15.60
CA GLN A 45 -1.24 -8.46 -15.57
C GLN A 45 -0.85 -9.58 -14.60
N LEU A 46 -1.56 -9.73 -13.49
CA LEU A 46 -1.38 -10.84 -12.54
C LEU A 46 -1.68 -12.19 -13.21
N ASP A 47 -2.71 -12.26 -14.07
CA ASP A 47 -3.06 -13.46 -14.84
C ASP A 47 -1.95 -13.93 -15.80
N LYS A 48 -0.98 -13.05 -16.11
CA LYS A 48 0.16 -13.34 -16.99
C LYS A 48 1.39 -13.82 -16.22
N LEU A 49 1.35 -13.84 -14.89
CA LEU A 49 2.45 -14.33 -14.06
C LEU A 49 2.41 -15.86 -13.96
N GLY A 50 3.60 -16.46 -14.10
CA GLY A 50 3.80 -17.90 -13.92
C GLY A 50 3.52 -18.39 -12.51
N ASP A 51 3.43 -19.72 -12.33
CA ASP A 51 3.08 -20.33 -11.04
C ASP A 51 4.04 -20.01 -9.90
N ASP A 52 5.30 -19.82 -10.25
CA ASP A 52 6.43 -19.51 -9.39
C ASP A 52 6.67 -18.00 -9.22
N GLN A 53 5.87 -17.16 -9.87
CA GLN A 53 6.04 -15.71 -9.85
C GLN A 53 5.04 -15.06 -8.90
N SER A 54 5.51 -14.15 -8.06
CA SER A 54 4.65 -13.42 -7.14
C SER A 54 5.16 -12.01 -6.91
N VAL A 55 4.23 -11.10 -6.67
CA VAL A 55 4.52 -9.68 -6.47
C VAL A 55 3.92 -9.19 -5.16
N ILE A 56 4.40 -8.04 -4.70
CA ILE A 56 3.74 -7.26 -3.67
C ILE A 56 3.12 -6.04 -4.36
N LEU A 57 1.88 -5.71 -4.02
CA LEU A 57 1.21 -4.52 -4.54
C LEU A 57 1.24 -3.44 -3.47
N LYS A 58 1.60 -2.21 -3.84
CA LYS A 58 1.50 -1.03 -2.97
C LYS A 58 0.57 0.00 -3.62
N VAL A 59 -0.59 0.23 -3.03
CA VAL A 59 -1.68 1.00 -3.64
C VAL A 59 -2.09 2.17 -2.75
N THR A 60 -2.70 3.19 -3.35
CA THR A 60 -3.42 4.23 -2.60
C THR A 60 -4.60 3.60 -1.86
N LEU A 61 -4.91 4.10 -0.66
CA LEU A 61 -6.14 3.72 0.05
C LEU A 61 -7.37 4.03 -0.81
N PRO A 62 -8.24 3.04 -1.10
CA PRO A 62 -9.32 3.19 -2.07
C PRO A 62 -10.46 4.06 -1.54
N GLU A 63 -11.27 4.64 -2.44
CA GLU A 63 -12.51 5.33 -2.07
C GLU A 63 -13.52 4.38 -1.43
N ARG A 64 -13.65 3.18 -1.98
CA ARG A 64 -14.55 2.13 -1.46
C ARG A 64 -13.77 1.20 -0.53
N ALA A 65 -14.28 0.98 0.68
CA ALA A 65 -13.74 -0.02 1.59
C ALA A 65 -13.66 -1.40 0.95
N ASP A 66 -12.60 -2.16 1.23
CA ASP A 66 -12.32 -3.49 0.70
C ASP A 66 -12.28 -3.59 -0.84
N PHE A 67 -12.13 -2.47 -1.56
CA PHE A 67 -12.12 -2.46 -3.03
C PHE A 67 -11.07 -3.39 -3.65
N TYR A 68 -9.91 -3.49 -2.99
CA TYR A 68 -8.77 -4.32 -3.38
C TYR A 68 -8.75 -5.71 -2.71
N ARG A 69 -9.84 -6.17 -2.10
CA ARG A 69 -9.90 -7.49 -1.44
C ARG A 69 -9.49 -8.63 -2.37
N GLU A 70 -9.88 -8.55 -3.64
CA GLU A 70 -9.49 -9.51 -4.66
C GLU A 70 -7.98 -9.63 -4.85
N PHE A 71 -7.20 -8.57 -4.60
CA PHE A 71 -5.73 -8.67 -4.61
C PHE A 71 -5.18 -9.37 -3.37
N VAL A 72 -5.80 -9.17 -2.21
CA VAL A 72 -5.42 -9.84 -0.97
C VAL A 72 -5.59 -11.35 -1.11
N ASP A 73 -6.65 -11.77 -1.80
CA ASP A 73 -6.99 -13.19 -1.99
C ASP A 73 -6.31 -13.80 -3.24
N HIS A 74 -5.54 -13.03 -4.02
CA HIS A 74 -4.96 -13.47 -5.29
C HIS A 74 -3.69 -14.33 -5.10
N PRO A 75 -3.57 -15.50 -5.74
CA PRO A 75 -2.44 -16.43 -5.51
C PRO A 75 -1.06 -15.87 -5.90
N ARG A 76 -1.03 -14.91 -6.83
CA ARG A 76 0.20 -14.22 -7.29
C ARG A 76 0.59 -13.00 -6.45
N VAL A 77 -0.19 -12.66 -5.42
CA VAL A 77 0.05 -11.47 -4.58
C VAL A 77 0.42 -11.93 -3.18
N ILE A 78 1.66 -11.67 -2.76
CA ILE A 78 2.15 -12.06 -1.43
C ILE A 78 1.54 -11.17 -0.35
N ARG A 79 1.41 -9.87 -0.67
CA ARG A 79 0.84 -8.87 0.24
C ARG A 79 0.35 -7.66 -0.52
N VAL A 80 -0.67 -7.01 0.03
CA VAL A 80 -1.12 -5.69 -0.37
C VAL A 80 -0.71 -4.68 0.70
N LEU A 81 0.04 -3.68 0.26
CA LEU A 81 0.52 -2.56 1.07
C LEU A 81 -0.27 -1.30 0.70
N ALA A 82 -0.50 -0.42 1.66
CA ALA A 82 -1.10 0.90 1.43
C ALA A 82 -0.08 2.02 1.65
N LEU A 83 0.00 2.95 0.70
CA LEU A 83 0.68 4.24 0.88
C LEU A 83 -0.26 5.25 1.53
N SER A 84 0.27 6.20 2.30
CA SER A 84 -0.55 7.25 2.92
C SER A 84 -0.98 8.34 1.94
N GLY A 85 -0.25 8.54 0.83
CA GLY A 85 -0.68 9.37 -0.32
C GLY A 85 -0.90 10.85 -0.03
N GLY A 86 -0.54 11.34 1.15
CA GLY A 86 -0.80 12.71 1.60
C GLY A 86 -1.90 12.85 2.66
N TYR A 87 -2.57 11.76 3.05
CA TYR A 87 -3.37 11.72 4.27
C TYR A 87 -2.48 11.88 5.51
N THR A 88 -3.03 12.51 6.56
CA THR A 88 -2.40 12.48 7.89
C THR A 88 -2.35 11.05 8.42
N ARG A 89 -1.48 10.78 9.40
CA ARG A 89 -1.44 9.44 10.03
C ARG A 89 -2.83 8.98 10.49
N ALA A 90 -3.57 9.85 11.18
CA ALA A 90 -4.90 9.51 11.70
C ALA A 90 -5.92 9.18 10.60
N GLN A 91 -5.92 9.94 9.50
CA GLN A 91 -6.79 9.68 8.34
C GLN A 91 -6.41 8.36 7.67
N ALA A 92 -5.12 8.16 7.41
CA ALA A 92 -4.60 6.98 6.74
C ALA A 92 -4.87 5.71 7.55
N THR A 93 -4.68 5.71 8.88
CA THR A 93 -5.00 4.56 9.73
C THR A 93 -6.51 4.27 9.79
N THR A 94 -7.35 5.32 9.81
CA THR A 94 -8.81 5.16 9.80
C THR A 94 -9.30 4.51 8.51
N LEU A 95 -8.75 4.93 7.36
CA LEU A 95 -9.07 4.36 6.06
C LEU A 95 -8.48 2.94 5.91
N LEU A 96 -7.25 2.72 6.37
CA LEU A 96 -6.59 1.42 6.32
C LEU A 96 -7.36 0.35 7.08
N ALA A 97 -7.85 0.66 8.28
CA ALA A 97 -8.63 -0.26 9.11
C ALA A 97 -9.97 -0.72 8.47
N ARG A 98 -10.37 -0.12 7.33
CA ARG A 98 -11.55 -0.53 6.54
C ARG A 98 -11.20 -1.42 5.36
N ASN A 99 -9.93 -1.78 5.19
CA ASN A 99 -9.43 -2.56 4.07
C ASN A 99 -8.74 -3.82 4.61
N HIS A 100 -9.53 -4.86 4.84
CA HIS A 100 -9.12 -6.09 5.53
C HIS A 100 -8.01 -6.81 4.75
N GLY A 101 -6.97 -7.22 5.46
CA GLY A 101 -5.79 -7.89 4.89
C GLY A 101 -4.79 -6.96 4.18
N VAL A 102 -5.05 -5.65 4.12
CA VAL A 102 -4.09 -4.64 3.64
C VAL A 102 -3.27 -4.10 4.81
N ILE A 103 -1.95 -3.96 4.64
CA ILE A 103 -1.05 -3.43 5.67
C ILE A 103 -0.43 -2.09 5.26
N ALA A 104 -0.02 -1.27 6.22
CA ALA A 104 0.62 0.01 5.91
C ALA A 104 2.03 -0.15 5.31
N SER A 105 2.37 0.72 4.36
CA SER A 105 3.72 1.04 3.93
C SER A 105 3.90 2.56 3.92
N PHE A 106 3.74 3.18 5.09
CA PHE A 106 3.79 4.63 5.26
C PHE A 106 5.23 5.12 5.48
N SER A 107 5.59 6.25 4.82
CA SER A 107 6.85 6.98 5.13
C SER A 107 6.55 8.21 5.98
N ARG A 108 6.16 9.33 5.35
CA ARG A 108 5.90 10.61 6.05
C ARG A 108 4.88 10.49 7.18
N ALA A 109 3.83 9.68 7.01
CA ALA A 109 2.84 9.47 8.06
C ALA A 109 3.38 8.68 9.27
N LEU A 110 4.38 7.81 9.08
CA LEU A 110 5.10 7.17 10.19
C LEU A 110 5.92 8.19 10.98
N THR A 111 6.58 9.11 10.29
CA THR A 111 7.48 10.10 10.90
C THR A 111 6.80 11.42 11.28
N GLU A 112 5.49 11.55 11.06
CA GLU A 112 4.71 12.76 11.36
C GLU A 112 4.78 13.07 12.86
N GLY A 113 5.23 14.28 13.20
CA GLY A 113 5.42 14.73 14.59
C GLY A 113 6.81 14.47 15.17
N LEU A 114 7.69 13.75 14.46
CA LEU A 114 9.08 13.58 14.86
C LEU A 114 9.92 14.81 14.47
N SER A 115 10.84 15.20 15.35
CA SER A 115 11.73 16.35 15.15
C SER A 115 13.07 16.14 15.84
N THR A 116 14.13 16.71 15.27
CA THR A 116 15.47 16.72 15.87
C THR A 116 15.57 17.58 17.14
N ALA A 117 14.56 18.40 17.44
CA ALA A 117 14.49 19.22 18.66
C ALA A 117 13.90 18.47 19.88
N GLN A 118 13.35 17.27 19.68
CA GLN A 118 12.79 16.46 20.77
C GLN A 118 13.89 15.82 21.61
N SER A 119 13.63 15.64 22.90
CA SER A 119 14.43 14.70 23.70
C SER A 119 14.25 13.26 23.20
N PRO A 120 15.22 12.36 23.44
CA PRO A 120 15.08 10.95 23.07
C PRO A 120 13.79 10.30 23.60
N ALA A 121 13.38 10.64 24.82
CA ALA A 121 12.14 10.11 25.41
C ALA A 121 10.88 10.58 24.67
N GLN A 122 10.81 11.86 24.29
CA GLN A 122 9.68 12.39 23.52
C GLN A 122 9.65 11.80 22.11
N PHE A 123 10.81 11.71 21.45
CA PHE A 123 10.92 11.11 20.13
C PHE A 123 10.42 9.67 20.13
N ASN A 124 10.89 8.85 21.09
CA ASN A 124 10.49 7.45 21.22
C ASN A 124 8.99 7.33 21.51
N ALA A 125 8.44 8.16 22.40
CA ALA A 125 7.01 8.13 22.71
C ALA A 125 6.14 8.42 21.46
N VAL A 126 6.52 9.41 20.64
CA VAL A 126 5.79 9.74 19.40
C VAL A 126 5.92 8.62 18.37
N LEU A 127 7.11 8.02 18.23
CA LEU A 127 7.33 6.90 17.31
C LEU A 127 6.53 5.66 17.75
N ASP A 128 6.52 5.35 19.04
CA ASP A 128 5.75 4.23 19.60
C ASP A 128 4.25 4.42 19.36
N GLU A 129 3.71 5.63 19.58
CA GLU A 129 2.31 5.95 19.27
C GLU A 129 2.02 5.74 17.78
N ALA A 130 2.89 6.23 16.90
CA ALA A 130 2.74 6.08 15.46
C ALA A 130 2.75 4.62 15.03
N ILE A 131 3.71 3.83 15.51
CA ILE A 131 3.82 2.39 15.23
C ILE A 131 2.58 1.66 15.73
N ASN A 132 2.13 1.93 16.97
CA ASN A 132 0.96 1.26 17.55
C ASN A 132 -0.33 1.55 16.76
N ALA A 133 -0.56 2.81 16.36
CA ALA A 133 -1.71 3.17 15.55
C ALA A 133 -1.68 2.47 14.19
N ILE A 134 -0.53 2.48 13.51
CA ILE A 134 -0.34 1.86 12.19
C ILE A 134 -0.48 0.34 12.26
N ALA A 135 0.16 -0.30 13.25
CA ALA A 135 0.10 -1.74 13.45
C ALA A 135 -1.30 -2.22 13.84
N THR A 136 -2.07 -1.40 14.56
CA THR A 136 -3.47 -1.72 14.89
C THR A 136 -4.35 -1.65 13.64
N ALA A 137 -4.23 -0.60 12.84
CA ALA A 137 -4.96 -0.49 11.57
C ALA A 137 -4.56 -1.56 10.54
N SER A 138 -3.31 -2.04 10.57
CA SER A 138 -2.81 -3.08 9.65
C SER A 138 -3.19 -4.52 10.06
N ARG A 139 -3.87 -4.71 11.21
CA ARG A 139 -4.26 -6.03 11.73
C ARG A 139 -5.73 -6.38 11.48
N THR A 140 -6.43 -5.58 10.68
CA THR A 140 -7.82 -5.81 10.26
C THR A 140 -7.93 -6.80 9.12
#